data_AF-A0A3D3RKW3-F1
#
_entry.id   AF-A0A3D3RKW3-F1
#
_cell.length_a   1.000
_cell.length_b   1.000
_cell.length_c   1.000
_cell.angle_alpha   90.00
_cell.angle_beta   90.00
_cell.angle_gamma   90.00
#
_symmetry.space_group_name_H-M   'P 1'
#
loop_
_entity.id
_entity.type
_entity.pdbx_description
1 polymer ?
#
loop_
_entity_poly.entity_id
_entity_poly.type
_entity_poly.pdbx_seq_one_letter_code
_entity_poly.pdbx_strand_id
1 'polypeptide(L)'
;DWIHANGTTLGGDDGIAVAYALAILEDNTLEHPRLEVVLTTDEETGMDGAMGLDVSDLKAEYMINVDSEREGEILTSCAGGNKSKTHLPIQRASVKGEVMEIAIRGLKGGHSGDQIHTGRANSNIVLGRILYSLLPMDIRIVSMEGGLKDNAIPREAQAEIVVDASKVDELKATVETVTKELQAEFAVTEPELSVIVSKKGIDEKEAMDAESTNRSVRYLFHVINGIQTMSFEIENLVESSLNLGVMRTLENEVTYTHAIRSSKATLKAVITEKVADMAKLFGGSITTRGDYPA
;
A
#
# COMPACT_ATOMS: atom_id res chain seq x y z
N ASP A 1 -7.15 -7.25 -30.90
CA ASP A 1 -7.70 -8.54 -30.45
C ASP A 1 -7.12 -8.91 -29.09
N TRP A 2 -7.86 -9.64 -28.25
CA TRP A 2 -7.47 -9.98 -26.88
C TRP A 2 -7.64 -11.49 -26.61
N ILE A 3 -6.74 -12.06 -25.81
CA ILE A 3 -6.82 -13.43 -25.27
C ILE A 3 -7.01 -13.33 -23.75
N HIS A 4 -7.86 -14.16 -23.17
CA HIS A 4 -8.13 -14.16 -21.73
C HIS A 4 -8.50 -15.56 -21.21
N ALA A 5 -8.26 -15.81 -19.93
CA ALA A 5 -8.73 -17.01 -19.24
C ALA A 5 -10.16 -16.81 -18.68
N ASN A 6 -10.88 -17.91 -18.46
CA ASN A 6 -12.25 -17.87 -17.95
C ASN A 6 -12.26 -17.82 -16.41
N GLY A 7 -12.60 -16.65 -15.85
CA GLY A 7 -12.83 -16.50 -14.40
C GLY A 7 -11.57 -16.56 -13.53
N THR A 8 -10.38 -16.42 -14.13
CA THR A 8 -9.09 -16.44 -13.42
C THR A 8 -8.04 -15.62 -14.19
N THR A 9 -6.86 -15.42 -13.61
CA THR A 9 -5.70 -14.84 -14.29
C THR A 9 -5.23 -15.74 -15.44
N LEU A 10 -4.80 -15.13 -16.55
CA LEU A 10 -4.33 -15.85 -17.73
C LEU A 10 -2.93 -16.45 -17.55
N GLY A 11 -2.07 -15.80 -16.76
CA GLY A 11 -0.64 -16.09 -16.73
C GLY A 11 0.08 -15.64 -18.01
N GLY A 12 -0.37 -14.53 -18.59
CA GLY A 12 0.30 -13.91 -19.74
C GLY A 12 1.66 -13.33 -19.34
N ASP A 13 1.69 -12.70 -18.17
CA ASP A 13 2.86 -12.32 -17.40
C ASP A 13 3.33 -13.54 -16.55
N ASP A 14 4.53 -14.10 -16.72
CA ASP A 14 5.45 -13.97 -17.88
C ASP A 14 5.35 -15.17 -18.85
N GLY A 15 4.20 -15.86 -18.85
CA GLY A 15 3.99 -17.07 -19.64
C GLY A 15 4.16 -16.86 -21.15
N ILE A 16 3.91 -15.66 -21.67
CA ILE A 16 4.15 -15.32 -23.08
C ILE A 16 5.64 -15.26 -23.39
N ALA A 17 6.47 -14.65 -22.54
CA ALA A 17 7.92 -14.65 -22.77
C ALA A 17 8.51 -16.05 -22.68
N VAL A 18 8.07 -16.86 -21.71
CA VAL A 18 8.48 -18.27 -21.62
C VAL A 18 8.18 -18.99 -22.93
N ALA A 19 6.99 -18.77 -23.51
CA ALA A 19 6.64 -19.34 -24.81
C ALA A 19 7.54 -18.83 -25.95
N TYR A 20 7.87 -17.53 -25.97
CA TYR A 20 8.81 -16.97 -26.96
C TYR A 20 10.21 -17.59 -26.85
N ALA A 21 10.75 -17.69 -25.63
CA ALA A 21 12.06 -18.27 -25.41
C ALA A 21 12.13 -19.72 -25.88
N LEU A 22 11.10 -20.52 -25.58
CA LEU A 22 11.02 -21.91 -26.03
C LEU A 22 10.85 -22.04 -27.55
N ALA A 23 10.03 -21.17 -28.16
CA ALA A 23 9.84 -21.17 -29.61
C ALA A 23 11.13 -20.83 -30.36
N ILE A 24 11.90 -19.85 -29.87
CA ILE A 24 13.21 -19.49 -30.45
C ILE A 24 14.20 -20.66 -30.33
N LEU A 25 14.20 -21.37 -29.20
CA LEU A 25 15.07 -22.55 -29.02
C LEU A 25 14.69 -23.74 -29.91
N GLU A 26 13.41 -23.87 -30.30
CA GLU A 26 12.93 -24.94 -31.18
C GLU A 26 13.17 -24.64 -32.68
N ASP A 27 13.15 -23.36 -33.07
CA ASP A 27 13.23 -22.93 -34.46
C ASP A 27 14.66 -22.94 -35.01
N ASN A 28 14.94 -23.90 -35.89
CA ASN A 28 16.24 -24.05 -36.55
C ASN A 28 16.46 -23.10 -37.75
N THR A 29 15.50 -22.20 -38.04
CA THR A 29 15.56 -21.26 -39.17
C THR A 29 15.95 -19.84 -38.76
N LEU A 30 15.90 -19.52 -37.46
CA LEU A 30 16.23 -18.20 -36.94
C LEU A 30 17.75 -18.00 -36.86
N GLU A 31 18.23 -16.84 -37.33
CA GLU A 31 19.62 -16.44 -37.12
C GLU A 31 19.78 -15.76 -35.75
N HIS A 32 20.62 -16.33 -34.89
CA HIS A 32 20.87 -15.78 -33.55
C HIS A 32 22.29 -16.14 -33.05
N PRO A 33 22.86 -15.38 -32.10
CA PRO A 33 24.10 -15.76 -31.41
C PRO A 33 23.86 -16.96 -30.47
N ARG A 34 24.88 -17.39 -29.72
CA ARG A 34 24.67 -18.36 -28.63
C ARG A 34 23.63 -17.79 -27.66
N LEU A 35 22.54 -18.54 -27.44
CA LEU A 35 21.48 -18.17 -26.50
C LEU A 35 21.63 -18.96 -25.20
N GLU A 36 21.33 -18.28 -24.10
CA GLU A 36 21.16 -18.87 -22.77
C GLU A 36 19.80 -18.37 -22.27
N VAL A 37 18.90 -19.30 -21.91
CA VAL A 37 17.55 -18.98 -21.43
C VAL A 37 17.49 -19.28 -19.94
N VAL A 38 17.17 -18.26 -19.15
CA VAL A 38 17.02 -18.37 -17.70
C VAL A 38 15.55 -18.16 -17.36
N LEU A 39 14.92 -19.18 -16.77
CA LEU A 39 13.55 -19.11 -16.28
C LEU A 39 13.58 -19.13 -14.76
N THR A 40 13.35 -17.97 -14.14
CA THR A 40 13.35 -17.84 -12.68
C THR A 40 12.01 -18.25 -12.08
N THR A 41 12.05 -18.73 -10.84
CA THR A 41 10.84 -19.05 -10.07
C THR A 41 10.50 -17.92 -9.10
N ASP A 42 9.22 -17.80 -8.76
CA ASP A 42 8.72 -16.99 -7.63
C ASP A 42 8.93 -15.47 -7.74
N GLU A 43 8.89 -14.90 -8.94
CA GLU A 43 8.87 -13.44 -9.17
C GLU A 43 7.71 -12.78 -8.39
N GLU A 44 6.51 -13.33 -8.56
CA GLU A 44 5.23 -12.79 -8.10
C GLU A 44 5.06 -12.64 -6.58
N THR A 45 5.96 -13.24 -5.79
CA THR A 45 5.88 -13.18 -4.33
C THR A 45 7.12 -12.60 -3.66
N GLY A 46 8.31 -13.08 -4.01
CA GLY A 46 9.54 -12.75 -3.31
C GLY A 46 10.79 -12.59 -4.17
N MET A 47 10.72 -12.94 -5.46
CA MET A 47 11.85 -13.00 -6.38
C MET A 47 12.95 -13.97 -5.92
N ASP A 48 12.60 -15.00 -5.14
CA ASP A 48 13.55 -15.95 -4.53
C ASP A 48 14.41 -16.66 -5.58
N GLY A 49 13.83 -17.01 -6.74
CA GLY A 49 14.57 -17.63 -7.84
C GLY A 49 15.62 -16.71 -8.46
N ALA A 50 15.33 -15.41 -8.57
CA ALA A 50 16.30 -14.43 -9.06
C ALA A 50 17.41 -14.16 -8.04
N MET A 51 17.06 -14.04 -6.75
CA MET A 51 18.05 -13.86 -5.68
C MET A 51 18.99 -15.05 -5.50
N GLY A 52 18.48 -16.27 -5.73
CA GLY A 52 19.24 -17.51 -5.60
C GLY A 52 19.99 -17.95 -6.86
N LEU A 53 19.89 -17.20 -7.96
CA LEU A 53 20.49 -17.57 -9.23
C LEU A 53 22.02 -17.49 -9.17
N ASP A 54 22.70 -18.63 -9.31
CA ASP A 54 24.14 -18.68 -9.55
C ASP A 54 24.42 -18.38 -11.02
N VAL A 55 25.02 -17.21 -11.26
CA VAL A 55 25.35 -16.74 -12.62
C VAL A 55 26.73 -17.19 -13.10
N SER A 56 27.49 -17.95 -12.29
CA SER A 56 28.87 -18.32 -12.62
C SER A 56 29.02 -19.18 -13.88
N ASP A 57 27.98 -19.93 -14.25
CA ASP A 57 27.95 -20.76 -15.46
C ASP A 57 27.44 -20.00 -16.71
N LEU A 58 26.87 -18.80 -16.53
CA LEU A 58 26.37 -17.99 -17.64
C LEU A 58 27.53 -17.34 -18.41
N LYS A 59 27.45 -17.42 -19.74
CA LYS A 59 28.45 -16.87 -20.67
C LYS A 59 27.90 -15.71 -21.49
N ALA A 60 26.60 -15.47 -21.45
CA ALA A 60 25.98 -14.35 -22.13
C ALA A 60 26.54 -12.99 -21.64
N GLU A 61 26.88 -12.11 -22.58
CA GLU A 61 27.32 -10.74 -22.29
C GLU A 61 26.15 -9.75 -22.16
N TYR A 62 25.00 -10.13 -22.71
CA TYR A 62 23.78 -9.31 -22.74
C TYR A 62 22.61 -10.10 -22.17
N MET A 63 21.76 -9.42 -21.41
CA MET A 63 20.50 -9.95 -20.90
C MET A 63 19.35 -9.15 -21.50
N ILE A 64 18.34 -9.87 -22.00
CA ILE A 64 17.05 -9.30 -22.37
C ILE A 64 16.05 -9.90 -21.40
N ASN A 65 15.60 -9.10 -20.44
CA ASN A 65 14.42 -9.44 -19.65
C ASN A 65 13.18 -9.17 -20.51
N VAL A 66 12.24 -10.12 -20.52
CA VAL A 66 11.05 -10.09 -21.40
C VAL A 66 9.77 -9.98 -20.56
N ASP A 67 9.91 -9.43 -19.36
CA ASP A 67 8.85 -9.32 -18.36
C ASP A 67 8.12 -7.96 -18.43
N SER A 68 8.16 -7.33 -19.61
CA SER A 68 7.51 -6.04 -19.85
C SER A 68 6.17 -6.24 -20.52
N GLU A 69 5.11 -5.69 -19.93
CA GLU A 69 3.74 -5.84 -20.42
C GLU A 69 3.36 -4.85 -21.54
N ARG A 70 4.31 -4.05 -22.07
CA ARG A 70 4.02 -2.96 -23.01
C ARG A 70 4.86 -3.03 -24.28
N GLU A 71 4.16 -3.31 -25.38
CA GLU A 71 4.73 -3.28 -26.73
C GLU A 71 5.23 -1.87 -27.10
N GLY A 72 6.43 -1.79 -27.67
CA GLY A 72 7.04 -0.54 -28.12
C GLY A 72 7.72 0.29 -27.03
N GLU A 73 7.75 -0.21 -25.79
CA GLU A 73 8.47 0.41 -24.67
C GLU A 73 9.69 -0.46 -24.30
N ILE A 74 10.83 0.17 -23.98
CA ILE A 74 12.02 -0.53 -23.49
C ILE A 74 12.31 -0.02 -22.08
N LEU A 75 12.26 -0.92 -21.10
CA LEU A 75 12.61 -0.63 -19.72
C LEU A 75 14.11 -0.85 -19.52
N THR A 76 14.81 0.18 -19.05
CA THR A 76 16.25 0.11 -18.76
C THR A 76 16.57 0.04 -17.26
N SER A 77 15.55 0.12 -16.41
CA SER A 77 15.67 0.08 -14.95
C SER A 77 14.29 -0.14 -14.30
N CYS A 78 14.26 -0.75 -13.11
CA CYS A 78 13.07 -0.81 -12.28
C CYS A 78 13.33 -0.23 -10.87
N ALA A 79 12.33 -0.24 -10.01
CA ALA A 79 12.48 0.15 -8.62
C ALA A 79 12.62 -1.09 -7.75
N GLY A 80 13.61 -1.09 -6.86
CA GLY A 80 13.69 -2.04 -5.76
C GLY A 80 12.60 -1.74 -4.72
N GLY A 81 12.36 -2.67 -3.82
CA GLY A 81 11.30 -2.49 -2.83
C GLY A 81 11.45 -3.35 -1.59
N ASN A 82 10.58 -3.07 -0.62
CA ASN A 82 10.34 -3.92 0.53
C ASN A 82 8.93 -3.69 1.11
N LYS A 83 8.54 -4.58 2.01
CA LYS A 83 7.32 -4.48 2.80
C LYS A 83 7.67 -4.22 4.25
N SER A 84 7.30 -3.06 4.76
CA SER A 84 7.50 -2.69 6.16
C SER A 84 6.17 -2.63 6.90
N LYS A 85 6.00 -3.54 7.86
CA LYS A 85 4.82 -3.63 8.71
C LYS A 85 5.12 -3.02 10.07
N THR A 86 4.45 -1.93 10.40
CA THR A 86 4.46 -1.35 11.75
C THR A 86 3.51 -2.11 12.65
N HIS A 87 3.97 -2.34 13.88
CA HIS A 87 3.26 -2.99 14.97
C HIS A 87 3.11 -1.97 16.11
N LEU A 88 1.88 -1.56 16.40
CA LEU A 88 1.57 -0.63 17.48
C LEU A 88 0.76 -1.34 18.56
N PRO A 89 1.37 -1.66 19.72
CA PRO A 89 0.67 -2.29 20.83
C PRO A 89 -0.47 -1.42 21.35
N ILE A 90 -1.60 -2.05 21.64
CA ILE A 90 -2.78 -1.42 22.22
C ILE A 90 -3.20 -2.10 23.50
N GLN A 91 -3.84 -1.34 24.37
CA GLN A 91 -4.59 -1.83 25.52
C GLN A 91 -6.08 -1.60 25.26
N ARG A 92 -6.91 -2.49 25.78
CA ARG A 92 -8.36 -2.41 25.66
C ARG A 92 -9.00 -2.24 27.03
N ALA A 93 -10.14 -1.57 27.03
CA ALA A 93 -11.00 -1.43 28.18
C ALA A 93 -12.46 -1.44 27.73
N SER A 94 -13.33 -1.88 28.63
CA SER A 94 -14.78 -1.75 28.44
C SER A 94 -15.16 -0.27 28.45
N VAL A 95 -15.73 0.20 27.34
CA VAL A 95 -16.20 1.58 27.16
C VAL A 95 -17.66 1.54 26.76
N LYS A 96 -18.49 2.29 27.49
CA LYS A 96 -19.90 2.49 27.17
C LYS A 96 -20.10 3.82 26.47
N GLY A 97 -20.83 3.82 25.36
CA GLY A 97 -21.18 5.02 24.63
C GLY A 97 -21.99 4.73 23.37
N GLU A 98 -22.06 5.72 22.50
CA GLU A 98 -22.62 5.54 21.17
C GLU A 98 -21.57 4.93 20.24
N VAL A 99 -21.90 3.79 19.63
CA VAL A 99 -21.05 3.13 18.65
C VAL A 99 -21.35 3.69 17.27
N MET A 100 -20.32 4.23 16.65
CA MET A 100 -20.37 4.85 15.33
C MET A 100 -19.38 4.15 14.40
N GLU A 101 -19.74 4.02 13.13
CA GLU A 101 -18.86 3.57 12.07
C GLU A 101 -18.64 4.71 11.08
N ILE A 102 -17.38 4.95 10.74
CA ILE A 102 -16.96 5.91 9.72
C ILE A 102 -16.32 5.09 8.59
N ALA A 103 -16.89 5.14 7.39
CA ALA A 103 -16.45 4.36 6.24
C ALA A 103 -16.11 5.26 5.06
N ILE A 104 -14.89 5.10 4.53
CA ILE A 104 -14.40 5.74 3.30
C ILE A 104 -14.69 4.79 2.14
N ARG A 105 -15.32 5.29 1.08
CA ARG A 105 -15.69 4.54 -0.12
C ARG A 105 -15.47 5.39 -1.38
N GLY A 106 -15.49 4.72 -2.54
CA GLY A 106 -15.51 5.38 -3.85
C GLY A 106 -14.17 5.86 -4.38
N LEU A 107 -13.04 5.58 -3.70
CA LEU A 107 -11.72 5.89 -4.26
C LEU A 107 -11.37 4.92 -5.40
N LYS A 108 -10.59 5.41 -6.36
CA LYS A 108 -10.14 4.64 -7.53
C LYS A 108 -9.20 3.48 -7.16
N GLY A 109 -8.34 3.69 -6.17
CA GLY A 109 -7.28 2.74 -5.80
C GLY A 109 -6.25 2.58 -6.90
N GLY A 110 -5.55 1.45 -7.01
CA GLY A 110 -4.62 1.21 -8.12
C GLY A 110 -3.34 0.49 -7.71
N HIS A 111 -2.47 0.21 -8.67
CA HIS A 111 -1.15 -0.35 -8.37
C HIS A 111 -0.25 0.70 -7.69
N SER A 112 0.37 0.34 -6.57
CA SER A 112 1.14 1.29 -5.75
C SER A 112 2.52 1.65 -6.31
N GLY A 113 2.99 0.96 -7.35
CA GLY A 113 4.15 1.39 -8.13
C GLY A 113 3.69 2.30 -9.27
N ASP A 114 3.09 1.70 -10.29
CA ASP A 114 2.78 2.37 -11.56
C ASP A 114 1.84 3.55 -11.40
N GLN A 115 0.90 3.52 -10.45
CA GLN A 115 -0.13 4.54 -10.34
C GLN A 115 0.10 5.51 -9.19
N ILE A 116 1.23 5.42 -8.48
CA ILE A 116 1.52 6.30 -7.33
C ILE A 116 1.65 7.78 -7.71
N HIS A 117 2.02 8.05 -8.96
CA HIS A 117 2.17 9.41 -9.49
C HIS A 117 0.84 10.05 -9.94
N THR A 118 -0.25 9.30 -9.96
CA THR A 118 -1.52 9.74 -10.58
C THR A 118 -2.38 10.64 -9.69
N GLY A 119 -1.89 11.01 -8.49
CA GLY A 119 -2.61 11.89 -7.55
C GLY A 119 -3.84 11.23 -6.91
N ARG A 120 -3.94 9.90 -6.94
CA ARG A 120 -5.01 9.14 -6.29
C ARG A 120 -4.89 9.20 -4.77
N ALA A 121 -6.03 9.27 -4.10
CA ALA A 121 -6.07 9.27 -2.64
C ALA A 121 -5.90 7.86 -2.08
N ASN A 122 -5.34 7.78 -0.88
CA ASN A 122 -5.24 6.55 -0.11
C ASN A 122 -6.30 6.57 1.01
N SER A 123 -7.22 5.60 1.03
CA SER A 123 -8.33 5.56 2.00
C SER A 123 -7.87 5.51 3.46
N ASN A 124 -6.72 4.87 3.75
CA ASN A 124 -6.17 4.81 5.11
C ASN A 124 -5.73 6.21 5.56
N ILE A 125 -5.06 6.97 4.69
CA ILE A 125 -4.60 8.34 4.97
C ILE A 125 -5.79 9.28 5.16
N VAL A 126 -6.81 9.16 4.29
CA VAL A 126 -8.06 9.91 4.41
C VAL A 126 -8.75 9.64 5.75
N LEU A 127 -8.86 8.38 6.15
CA LEU A 127 -9.44 7.99 7.44
C LEU A 127 -8.61 8.55 8.61
N GLY A 128 -7.27 8.54 8.51
CA GLY A 128 -6.38 9.14 9.50
C GLY A 128 -6.67 10.61 9.77
N ARG A 129 -6.83 11.42 8.72
CA ARG A 129 -7.18 12.84 8.84
C ARG A 129 -8.53 13.04 9.53
N ILE A 130 -9.53 12.24 9.18
CA ILE A 130 -10.86 12.33 9.79
C ILE A 130 -10.79 11.98 11.28
N LEU A 131 -10.19 10.83 11.64
CA LEU A 131 -10.09 10.39 13.02
C LEU A 131 -9.28 11.37 13.88
N TYR A 132 -8.22 11.96 13.32
CA TYR A 132 -7.41 12.96 14.01
C TYR A 132 -8.25 14.18 14.43
N SER A 133 -9.13 14.68 13.55
CA SER A 133 -10.03 15.79 13.86
C SER A 133 -11.08 15.45 14.93
N LEU A 134 -11.29 14.16 15.23
CA LEU A 134 -12.24 13.69 16.24
C LEU A 134 -11.61 13.44 17.61
N LEU A 135 -10.28 13.40 17.73
CA LEU A 135 -9.58 13.20 19.01
C LEU A 135 -10.01 14.17 20.12
N PRO A 136 -10.32 15.46 19.87
CA PRO A 136 -10.80 16.37 20.92
C PRO A 136 -12.12 15.94 21.59
N MET A 137 -12.88 15.04 20.97
CA MET A 137 -14.15 14.52 21.48
C MET A 137 -13.97 13.29 22.39
N ASP A 138 -12.72 12.91 22.69
CA ASP A 138 -12.36 11.74 23.50
C ASP A 138 -12.95 10.41 22.97
N ILE A 139 -12.94 10.24 21.64
CA ILE A 139 -13.34 8.98 21.01
C ILE A 139 -12.48 7.80 21.49
N ARG A 140 -13.02 6.60 21.38
CA ARG A 140 -12.31 5.33 21.62
C ARG A 140 -12.41 4.46 20.38
N ILE A 141 -11.28 4.00 19.86
CA ILE A 141 -11.28 3.15 18.66
C ILE A 141 -11.62 1.71 19.06
N VAL A 142 -12.65 1.11 18.45
CA VAL A 142 -12.92 -0.33 18.56
C VAL A 142 -12.06 -1.08 17.55
N SER A 143 -12.09 -0.63 16.30
CA SER A 143 -11.33 -1.20 15.18
C SER A 143 -11.07 -0.16 14.09
N MET A 144 -10.01 -0.41 13.32
CA MET A 144 -9.60 0.32 12.12
C MET A 144 -9.13 -0.68 11.08
N GLU A 145 -9.79 -0.69 9.93
CA GLU A 145 -9.59 -1.64 8.85
C GLU A 145 -9.52 -0.90 7.52
N GLY A 146 -8.51 -1.16 6.70
CA GLY A 146 -8.48 -0.57 5.36
C GLY A 146 -7.47 -1.18 4.41
N GLY A 147 -7.81 -1.14 3.13
CA GLY A 147 -7.06 -1.80 2.05
C GLY A 147 -7.06 -3.34 2.13
N LEU A 148 -6.51 -4.00 1.12
CA LEU A 148 -6.51 -5.47 0.97
C LEU A 148 -5.12 -6.06 0.68
N LYS A 149 -4.33 -5.37 -0.16
CA LYS A 149 -2.97 -5.77 -0.53
C LYS A 149 -2.02 -4.60 -0.30
N ASP A 150 -0.79 -4.91 0.09
CA ASP A 150 0.25 -3.91 0.37
C ASP A 150 0.68 -3.13 -0.88
N ASN A 151 0.72 -3.80 -2.04
CA ASN A 151 1.05 -3.24 -3.34
C ASN A 151 -0.15 -2.55 -4.06
N ALA A 152 -1.27 -2.35 -3.36
CA ALA A 152 -2.43 -1.64 -3.90
C ALA A 152 -2.72 -0.36 -3.11
N ILE A 153 -2.96 0.74 -3.82
CA ILE A 153 -3.50 1.97 -3.24
C ILE A 153 -4.92 1.64 -2.75
N PRO A 154 -5.21 1.77 -1.45
CA PRO A 154 -6.44 1.26 -0.86
C PRO A 154 -7.62 2.17 -1.20
N ARG A 155 -8.72 1.52 -1.59
CA ARG A 155 -9.96 2.17 -2.05
C ARG A 155 -10.93 2.48 -0.92
N GLU A 156 -10.89 1.63 0.09
CA GLU A 156 -11.84 1.61 1.18
C GLU A 156 -11.09 1.49 2.50
N ALA A 157 -11.60 2.18 3.50
CA ALA A 157 -11.17 2.07 4.90
C ALA A 157 -12.38 2.32 5.79
N GLN A 158 -12.34 1.83 7.01
CA GLN A 158 -13.37 2.08 8.01
C GLN A 158 -12.80 2.05 9.42
N ALA A 159 -13.46 2.77 10.32
CA ALA A 159 -13.23 2.68 11.74
C ALA A 159 -14.56 2.53 12.47
N GLU A 160 -14.60 1.62 13.45
CA GLU A 160 -15.65 1.58 14.47
C GLU A 160 -15.12 2.27 15.72
N ILE A 161 -15.91 3.20 16.27
CA ILE A 161 -15.53 4.03 17.41
C ILE A 161 -16.66 4.09 18.42
N VAL A 162 -16.29 4.31 19.68
CA VAL A 162 -17.22 4.70 20.75
C VAL A 162 -17.02 6.17 21.05
N VAL A 163 -18.12 6.90 21.19
CA VAL A 163 -18.14 8.32 21.55
C VAL A 163 -19.25 8.59 22.56
N ASP A 164 -19.10 9.63 23.38
CA ASP A 164 -20.18 10.09 24.25
C ASP A 164 -21.43 10.47 23.42
N ALA A 165 -22.62 10.05 23.88
CA ALA A 165 -23.87 10.28 23.17
C ALA A 165 -24.15 11.78 22.94
N SER A 166 -23.69 12.67 23.84
CA SER A 166 -23.82 14.12 23.70
C SER A 166 -22.94 14.73 22.60
N LYS A 167 -21.94 13.99 22.11
CA LYS A 167 -20.98 14.43 21.09
C LYS A 167 -21.27 13.91 19.70
N VAL A 168 -22.31 13.10 19.52
CA VAL A 168 -22.65 12.46 18.23
C VAL A 168 -22.93 13.49 17.13
N ASP A 169 -23.65 14.58 17.44
CA ASP A 169 -23.96 15.60 16.44
C ASP A 169 -22.73 16.45 16.09
N GLU A 170 -21.88 16.74 17.08
CA GLU A 170 -20.59 17.41 16.87
C GLU A 170 -19.69 16.56 15.96
N LEU A 171 -19.61 15.25 16.23
CA LEU A 171 -18.85 14.30 15.43
C LEU A 171 -19.30 14.29 13.98
N LYS A 172 -20.62 14.18 13.73
CA LYS A 172 -21.17 14.18 12.36
C LYS A 172 -20.84 15.48 11.63
N ALA A 173 -20.97 16.63 12.30
CA ALA A 173 -20.64 17.93 11.71
C ALA A 173 -19.15 18.06 11.38
N THR A 174 -18.26 17.56 12.26
CA THR A 174 -16.81 17.55 12.00
C THR A 174 -16.47 16.63 10.83
N VAL A 175 -17.03 15.41 10.78
CA VAL A 175 -16.80 14.49 9.65
C VAL A 175 -17.31 15.11 8.35
N GLU A 176 -18.49 15.73 8.34
CA GLU A 176 -19.02 16.39 7.14
C GLU A 176 -18.12 17.53 6.66
N THR A 177 -17.60 18.33 7.58
CA THR A 177 -16.68 19.44 7.27
C THR A 177 -15.39 18.92 6.62
N VAL A 178 -14.72 17.95 7.26
CA VAL A 178 -13.49 17.36 6.72
C VAL A 178 -13.74 16.63 5.40
N THR A 179 -14.92 16.00 5.25
CA THR A 179 -15.31 15.35 3.99
C THR A 179 -15.40 16.34 2.85
N LYS A 180 -16.03 17.52 3.06
CA LYS A 180 -16.12 18.57 2.03
C LYS A 180 -14.75 19.12 1.65
N GLU A 181 -13.85 19.31 2.61
CA GLU A 181 -12.46 19.71 2.34
C GLU A 181 -11.76 18.68 1.45
N LEU A 182 -11.82 17.40 1.83
CA LEU A 182 -11.22 16.30 1.07
C LEU A 182 -11.82 16.18 -0.33
N GLN A 183 -13.14 16.30 -0.48
CA GLN A 183 -13.79 16.27 -1.79
C GLN A 183 -13.36 17.45 -2.67
N ALA A 184 -13.11 18.63 -2.09
CA ALA A 184 -12.59 19.76 -2.83
C ALA A 184 -11.12 19.56 -3.23
N GLU A 185 -10.27 19.05 -2.32
CA GLU A 185 -8.87 18.76 -2.57
C GLU A 185 -8.68 17.68 -3.66
N PHE A 186 -9.51 16.64 -3.65
CA PHE A 186 -9.45 15.52 -4.58
C PHE A 186 -10.50 15.60 -5.71
N ALA A 187 -11.11 16.77 -5.95
CA ALA A 187 -12.22 16.90 -6.90
C ALA A 187 -11.91 16.35 -8.32
N VAL A 188 -10.66 16.47 -8.75
CA VAL A 188 -10.20 16.00 -10.07
C VAL A 188 -9.86 14.51 -10.04
N THR A 189 -9.17 14.05 -9.00
CA THR A 189 -8.60 12.70 -8.96
C THR A 189 -9.55 11.67 -8.36
N GLU A 190 -10.41 12.04 -7.42
CA GLU A 190 -11.35 11.16 -6.71
C GLU A 190 -12.78 11.75 -6.65
N PRO A 191 -13.46 11.96 -7.79
CA PRO A 191 -14.79 12.58 -7.83
C PRO A 191 -15.88 11.77 -7.11
N GLU A 192 -15.63 10.48 -6.85
CA GLU A 192 -16.55 9.57 -6.14
C GLU A 192 -16.20 9.39 -4.65
N LEU A 193 -15.22 10.14 -4.12
CA LEU A 193 -14.84 10.09 -2.71
C LEU A 193 -16.07 10.35 -1.83
N SER A 194 -16.40 9.37 -0.98
CA SER A 194 -17.51 9.45 -0.06
C SER A 194 -17.13 8.96 1.33
N VAL A 195 -17.70 9.62 2.34
CA VAL A 195 -17.55 9.27 3.75
C VAL A 195 -18.93 9.02 4.32
N ILE A 196 -19.15 7.81 4.82
CA ILE A 196 -20.42 7.38 5.39
C ILE A 196 -20.25 7.27 6.89
N VAL A 197 -21.14 7.94 7.64
CA VAL A 197 -21.21 7.83 9.10
C VAL A 197 -22.49 7.09 9.46
N SER A 198 -22.37 5.93 10.10
CA SER A 198 -23.52 5.13 10.53
C SER A 198 -23.50 4.91 12.05
N LYS A 199 -24.69 4.94 12.65
CA LYS A 199 -24.88 4.60 14.07
C LYS A 199 -25.16 3.10 14.18
N LYS A 200 -24.37 2.40 15.00
CA LYS A 200 -24.56 0.96 15.28
C LYS A 200 -25.38 0.72 16.55
N GLY A 201 -25.50 1.73 17.40
CA GLY A 201 -26.32 1.72 18.61
C GLY A 201 -25.54 2.13 19.85
N ILE A 202 -26.21 2.13 21.01
CA ILE A 202 -25.56 2.32 22.30
C ILE A 202 -25.15 0.95 22.80
N ASP A 203 -23.87 0.76 23.08
CA ASP A 203 -23.32 -0.51 23.51
C ASP A 203 -22.16 -0.31 24.48
N GLU A 204 -21.82 -1.38 25.18
CA GLU A 204 -20.57 -1.50 25.91
C GLU A 204 -19.61 -2.33 25.05
N LYS A 205 -18.49 -1.73 24.62
CA LYS A 205 -17.51 -2.35 23.73
C LYS A 205 -16.14 -2.41 24.37
N GLU A 206 -15.42 -3.49 24.11
CA GLU A 206 -13.98 -3.58 24.35
C GLU A 206 -13.23 -2.74 23.30
N ALA A 207 -13.01 -1.46 23.63
CA ALA A 207 -12.35 -0.48 22.79
C ALA A 207 -10.92 -0.21 23.27
N MET A 208 -10.09 0.35 22.41
CA MET A 208 -8.77 0.87 22.79
C MET A 208 -8.92 1.89 23.90
N ASP A 209 -8.04 1.84 24.90
CA ASP A 209 -7.97 2.89 25.92
C ASP A 209 -7.56 4.25 25.32
N ALA A 210 -7.55 5.29 26.15
CA ALA A 210 -7.28 6.66 25.70
C ALA A 210 -5.91 6.81 25.06
N GLU A 211 -4.89 6.20 25.66
CA GLU A 211 -3.52 6.29 25.19
C GLU A 211 -3.35 5.53 23.86
N SER A 212 -3.88 4.31 23.78
CA SER A 212 -3.82 3.47 22.58
C SER A 212 -4.59 4.08 21.42
N THR A 213 -5.76 4.67 21.69
CA THR A 213 -6.52 5.45 20.70
C THR A 213 -5.69 6.62 20.17
N ASN A 214 -5.12 7.43 21.07
CA ASN A 214 -4.33 8.59 20.68
C ASN A 214 -3.10 8.20 19.86
N ARG A 215 -2.32 7.20 20.30
CA ARG A 215 -1.12 6.75 19.58
C ARG A 215 -1.47 6.20 18.20
N SER A 216 -2.51 5.37 18.11
CA SER A 216 -2.91 4.74 16.84
C SER A 216 -3.39 5.78 15.82
N VAL A 217 -4.29 6.68 16.22
CA VAL A 217 -4.81 7.73 15.33
C VAL A 217 -3.71 8.72 14.93
N ARG A 218 -2.85 9.13 15.87
CA ARG A 218 -1.76 10.06 15.56
C ARG A 218 -0.71 9.43 14.67
N TYR A 219 -0.37 8.16 14.87
CA TYR A 219 0.51 7.45 13.94
C TYR A 219 -0.08 7.46 12.53
N LEU A 220 -1.35 7.05 12.37
CA LEU A 220 -2.02 7.03 11.07
C LEU A 220 -2.09 8.41 10.41
N PHE A 221 -2.28 9.48 11.20
CA PHE A 221 -2.29 10.85 10.70
C PHE A 221 -0.91 11.36 10.25
N HIS A 222 0.16 10.95 10.93
CA HIS A 222 1.51 11.44 10.66
C HIS A 222 2.31 10.56 9.69
N VAL A 223 1.81 9.38 9.37
CA VAL A 223 2.52 8.42 8.52
C VAL A 223 2.82 9.00 7.13
N ILE A 224 4.06 8.85 6.69
CA ILE A 224 4.47 9.25 5.35
C ILE A 224 3.84 8.31 4.30
N ASN A 225 3.38 8.87 3.19
CA ASN A 225 2.74 8.11 2.12
C ASN A 225 2.88 8.85 0.79
N GLY A 226 2.89 8.11 -0.32
CA GLY A 226 3.01 8.62 -1.68
C GLY A 226 4.45 8.84 -2.12
N ILE A 227 4.62 9.69 -3.13
CA ILE A 227 5.94 10.06 -3.68
C ILE A 227 6.77 10.75 -2.61
N GLN A 228 8.03 10.31 -2.48
CA GLN A 228 9.03 10.94 -1.61
C GLN A 228 10.06 11.72 -2.44
N THR A 229 10.47 11.20 -3.60
CA THR A 229 11.34 11.92 -4.55
C THR A 229 10.98 11.60 -6.00
N MET A 230 11.22 12.57 -6.89
CA MET A 230 11.18 12.42 -8.34
C MET A 230 12.62 12.42 -8.88
N SER A 231 12.88 11.69 -9.96
CA SER A 231 14.18 11.70 -10.61
C SER A 231 14.41 13.03 -11.33
N PHE A 232 15.62 13.59 -11.19
CA PHE A 232 16.09 14.72 -11.99
C PHE A 232 16.88 14.27 -13.22
N GLU A 233 17.16 12.97 -13.35
CA GLU A 233 17.87 12.39 -14.49
C GLU A 233 16.89 11.88 -15.55
N ILE A 234 15.73 11.36 -15.12
CA ILE A 234 14.70 10.80 -16.00
C ILE A 234 13.39 11.56 -15.72
N GLU A 235 12.91 12.27 -16.74
CA GLU A 235 11.70 13.06 -16.65
C GLU A 235 10.49 12.18 -16.27
N ASN A 236 9.64 12.67 -15.36
CA ASN A 236 8.43 12.00 -14.87
C ASN A 236 8.64 10.66 -14.15
N LEU A 237 9.88 10.26 -13.85
CA LEU A 237 10.13 9.03 -13.08
C LEU A 237 10.01 9.30 -11.58
N VAL A 238 9.16 8.53 -10.90
CA VAL A 238 9.14 8.46 -9.44
C VAL A 238 10.39 7.70 -8.99
N GLU A 239 11.26 8.39 -8.26
CA GLU A 239 12.53 7.81 -7.81
C GLU A 239 12.36 7.07 -6.49
N SER A 240 11.52 7.56 -5.58
CA SER A 240 11.18 6.86 -4.35
C SER A 240 9.76 7.16 -3.87
N SER A 241 9.11 6.17 -3.28
CA SER A 241 7.73 6.26 -2.78
C SER A 241 7.43 5.22 -1.71
N LEU A 242 6.30 5.38 -1.03
CA LEU A 242 5.71 4.31 -0.23
C LEU A 242 4.18 4.38 -0.23
N ASN A 243 3.53 3.23 -0.04
CA ASN A 243 2.07 3.13 0.05
C ASN A 243 1.66 2.39 1.32
N LEU A 244 0.89 3.04 2.20
CA LEU A 244 0.17 2.38 3.29
C LEU A 244 -1.01 1.58 2.72
N GLY A 245 -0.72 0.38 2.21
CA GLY A 245 -1.68 -0.45 1.50
C GLY A 245 -2.64 -1.20 2.40
N VAL A 246 -2.25 -1.52 3.64
CA VAL A 246 -3.08 -2.31 4.55
C VAL A 246 -2.98 -1.78 5.98
N MET A 247 -4.14 -1.56 6.60
CA MET A 247 -4.29 -1.26 8.03
C MET A 247 -5.25 -2.29 8.65
N ARG A 248 -4.87 -2.88 9.79
CA ARG A 248 -5.67 -3.88 10.51
C ARG A 248 -5.59 -3.68 12.01
N THR A 249 -6.72 -3.81 12.69
CA THR A 249 -6.76 -3.94 14.14
C THR A 249 -6.81 -5.41 14.51
N LEU A 250 -5.81 -5.86 15.27
CA LEU A 250 -5.76 -7.19 15.86
C LEU A 250 -6.21 -7.11 17.33
N GLU A 251 -6.10 -8.22 18.04
CA GLU A 251 -6.48 -8.29 19.46
C GLU A 251 -5.68 -7.29 20.31
N ASN A 252 -4.35 -7.31 20.18
CA ASN A 252 -3.41 -6.57 21.05
C ASN A 252 -2.55 -5.53 20.32
N GLU A 253 -2.76 -5.33 19.02
CA GLU A 253 -2.04 -4.32 18.24
C GLU A 253 -2.87 -3.76 17.09
N VAL A 254 -2.50 -2.58 16.60
CA VAL A 254 -2.85 -2.10 15.26
C VAL A 254 -1.63 -2.24 14.38
N THR A 255 -1.84 -2.74 13.15
CA THR A 255 -0.78 -2.91 12.17
C THR A 255 -0.98 -2.06 10.94
N TYR A 256 0.12 -1.51 10.43
CA TYR A 256 0.17 -0.63 9.25
C TYR A 256 1.24 -1.16 8.31
N THR A 257 0.85 -1.66 7.14
CA THR A 257 1.76 -2.29 6.19
C THR A 257 2.01 -1.38 5.00
N HIS A 258 3.28 -1.03 4.81
CA HIS A 258 3.76 -0.16 3.75
C HIS A 258 4.47 -0.98 2.68
N ALA A 259 4.15 -0.73 1.41
CA ALA A 259 5.02 -1.11 0.29
C ALA A 259 5.94 0.07 -0.03
N ILE A 260 7.24 -0.08 0.23
CA ILE A 260 8.27 0.93 -0.04
C ILE A 260 8.93 0.59 -1.37
N ARG A 261 9.15 1.60 -2.22
CA ARG A 261 9.76 1.44 -3.55
C ARG A 261 10.78 2.53 -3.81
N SER A 262 11.89 2.20 -4.47
CA SER A 262 12.88 3.18 -4.91
C SER A 262 13.81 2.63 -5.98
N SER A 263 14.16 3.45 -6.98
CA SER A 263 15.24 3.14 -7.92
C SER A 263 16.64 3.35 -7.32
N LYS A 264 16.73 3.95 -6.12
CA LYS A 264 17.98 4.11 -5.36
C LYS A 264 17.92 3.35 -4.04
N ALA A 265 18.85 2.41 -3.84
CA ALA A 265 18.93 1.60 -2.63
C ALA A 265 19.04 2.44 -1.34
N THR A 266 19.80 3.54 -1.38
CA THR A 266 19.98 4.47 -0.24
C THR A 266 18.69 5.21 0.12
N LEU A 267 17.85 5.57 -0.86
CA LEU A 267 16.56 6.18 -0.61
C LEU A 267 15.54 5.18 -0.05
N LYS A 268 15.56 3.91 -0.53
CA LYS A 268 14.76 2.83 0.07
C LYS A 268 15.10 2.65 1.55
N ALA A 269 16.39 2.61 1.87
CA ALA A 269 16.88 2.46 3.23
C ALA A 269 16.41 3.62 4.14
N VAL A 270 16.58 4.88 3.71
CA VAL A 270 16.19 6.02 4.54
C VAL A 270 14.67 6.13 4.73
N ILE A 271 13.86 5.73 3.74
CA ILE A 271 12.39 5.68 3.92
C ILE A 271 12.02 4.59 4.93
N THR A 272 12.67 3.42 4.85
CA THR A 272 12.47 2.32 5.82
C THR A 272 12.84 2.77 7.24
N GLU A 273 13.95 3.49 7.40
CA GLU A 273 14.38 4.05 8.69
C GLU A 273 13.40 5.09 9.23
N LYS A 274 12.86 5.97 8.38
CA LYS A 274 11.82 6.93 8.79
C LYS A 274 10.56 6.23 9.29
N VAL A 275 10.11 5.17 8.63
CA VAL A 275 8.96 4.37 9.08
C VAL A 275 9.27 3.68 10.41
N ALA A 276 10.49 3.18 10.60
CA ALA A 276 10.94 2.56 11.84
C ALA A 276 10.97 3.56 13.02
N ASP A 277 11.57 4.73 12.80
CA ASP A 277 11.68 5.77 13.82
C ASP A 277 10.30 6.32 14.20
N MET A 278 9.43 6.54 13.21
CA MET A 278 8.05 6.94 13.46
C MET A 278 7.28 5.91 14.28
N ALA A 279 7.41 4.62 13.96
CA ALA A 279 6.80 3.56 14.77
C ALA A 279 7.28 3.63 16.22
N LYS A 280 8.59 3.81 16.42
CA LYS A 280 9.21 3.92 17.75
C LYS A 280 8.72 5.16 18.54
N LEU A 281 8.57 6.31 17.89
CA LEU A 281 8.03 7.53 18.51
C LEU A 281 6.62 7.34 19.08
N PHE A 282 5.82 6.47 18.46
CA PHE A 282 4.48 6.09 18.92
C PHE A 282 4.45 4.81 19.77
N GLY A 283 5.62 4.31 20.21
CA GLY A 283 5.72 3.15 21.10
C GLY A 283 5.58 1.79 20.42
N GLY A 284 5.74 1.75 19.09
CA GLY A 284 5.68 0.53 18.28
C GLY A 284 7.04 0.04 17.78
N SER A 285 6.99 -0.92 16.86
CA SER A 285 8.14 -1.49 16.16
C SER A 285 7.79 -1.75 14.69
N ILE A 286 8.76 -2.19 13.89
CA ILE A 286 8.51 -2.64 12.52
C ILE A 286 9.09 -4.02 12.25
N THR A 287 8.47 -4.74 11.32
CA THR A 287 9.02 -5.92 10.67
C THR A 287 9.15 -5.63 9.18
N THR A 288 10.33 -5.86 8.59
CA THR A 288 10.55 -5.71 7.14
C THR A 288 10.72 -7.08 6.49
N ARG A 289 10.12 -7.28 5.31
CA ARG A 289 10.22 -8.52 4.52
C ARG A 289 10.26 -8.21 3.02
N GLY A 290 10.71 -9.18 2.22
CA GLY A 290 10.73 -9.09 0.76
C GLY A 290 11.56 -7.91 0.28
N ASP A 291 12.76 -7.73 0.84
CA ASP A 291 13.68 -6.65 0.45
C ASP A 291 14.45 -7.07 -0.79
N TYR A 292 14.25 -6.37 -1.92
CA TYR A 292 14.91 -6.65 -3.19
C TYR A 292 15.53 -5.37 -3.79
N PRO A 293 16.69 -5.48 -4.48
CA PRO A 293 17.37 -4.34 -5.09
C PRO A 293 16.61 -3.77 -6.29
N ALA A 294 16.99 -2.56 -6.70
CA ALA A 294 16.57 -1.95 -7.96
C ALA A 294 17.44 -2.44 -9.11
#